data_AF-A0A972ZMK8-F1
#
_entry.id   AF-A0A972ZMK8-F1
#
_cell.length_a   1.000
_cell.length_b   1.000
_cell.length_c   1.000
_cell.angle_alpha   90.00
_cell.angle_beta   90.00
_cell.angle_gamma   90.00
#
_symmetry.space_group_name_H-M   'P 1'
#
loop_
_entity.id
_entity.type
_entity.pdbx_description
1 polymer ?
#
loop_
_entity_poly.entity_id
_entity_poly.type
_entity_poly.pdbx_seq_one_letter_code
_entity_poly.pdbx_strand_id
1 'polypeptide(L)'
;HEVSKYRLEPGFYHPIIIVGVNLKKWKTMTSAQQGVLTTAGLYLENELSADLGRKDRAIGKELITTKGMKANVLSAADSKKFLDLAYTAQWDVVEKRDPVIGKKLRALIGK
;
A
#
# COMPACT_ATOMS: atom_id res chain seq x y z
N HIS A 1 -0.99 20.47 0.69
CA HIS A 1 -0.18 21.52 1.34
C HIS A 1 -1.06 22.59 1.97
N GLU A 2 -2.24 22.87 1.41
CA GLU A 2 -3.23 23.81 1.98
C GLU A 2 -3.51 23.61 3.48
N VAL A 3 -3.65 22.36 3.92
CA VAL A 3 -3.98 22.02 5.32
C VAL A 3 -2.87 21.25 6.06
N SER A 4 -1.71 21.02 5.43
CA SER A 4 -0.58 20.34 6.08
C SER A 4 0.74 20.96 5.65
N LYS A 5 1.56 21.28 6.66
CA LYS A 5 2.85 21.99 6.51
C LYS A 5 4.05 21.05 6.52
N TYR A 6 3.91 19.85 7.06
CA TYR A 6 5.03 18.93 7.30
C TYR A 6 4.72 17.52 6.78
N ARG A 7 5.76 16.84 6.30
CA ARG A 7 5.76 15.42 5.99
C ARG A 7 6.89 14.75 6.75
N LEU A 8 6.59 13.64 7.43
CA LEU A 8 7.59 12.85 8.13
C LEU A 8 8.24 11.84 7.18
N GLU A 9 9.55 11.65 7.30
CA GLU A 9 10.30 10.63 6.58
C GLU A 9 11.18 9.81 7.55
N PRO A 10 11.34 8.48 7.32
CA PRO A 10 10.82 7.71 6.19
C PRO A 10 9.32 7.42 6.29
N GLY A 11 8.68 7.17 5.15
CA GLY A 11 7.35 6.57 5.11
C GLY A 11 7.42 5.07 5.47
N PHE A 12 6.28 4.49 5.83
CA PHE A 12 6.14 3.07 6.14
C PHE A 12 4.95 2.48 5.38
N TYR A 13 4.97 1.16 5.21
CA TYR A 13 4.03 0.39 4.38
C TYR A 13 3.98 0.77 2.90
N HIS A 14 3.13 0.05 2.18
CA HIS A 14 2.65 0.40 0.85
C HIS A 14 1.13 0.24 0.86
N PRO A 15 0.36 1.22 0.36
CA PRO A 15 -1.08 1.06 0.27
C PRO A 15 -1.41 -0.09 -0.69
N ILE A 16 -2.30 -0.98 -0.25
CA ILE A 16 -2.88 -2.02 -1.11
C ILE A 16 -4.26 -1.51 -1.52
N ILE A 17 -4.38 -1.08 -2.77
CA ILE A 17 -5.64 -0.63 -3.37
C ILE A 17 -6.13 -1.75 -4.26
N ILE A 18 -7.31 -2.31 -3.95
CA ILE A 18 -7.87 -3.45 -4.67
C ILE A 18 -9.17 -3.06 -5.37
N VAL A 19 -9.39 -3.65 -6.55
CA VAL A 19 -10.70 -3.67 -7.19
C VAL A 19 -11.36 -5.01 -6.86
N GLY A 20 -12.36 -4.96 -5.99
CA GLY A 20 -13.15 -6.14 -5.61
C GLY A 20 -14.34 -6.36 -6.53
N VAL A 21 -14.62 -7.62 -6.86
CA VAL A 21 -15.87 -8.02 -7.53
C VAL A 21 -16.72 -8.83 -6.55
N ASN A 22 -18.03 -8.59 -6.53
CA ASN A 22 -18.93 -9.40 -5.72
C ASN A 22 -18.86 -10.87 -6.15
N LEU A 23 -18.51 -11.76 -5.20
CA LEU A 23 -18.28 -13.17 -5.50
C LEU A 23 -19.51 -13.90 -6.07
N LYS A 24 -20.72 -13.58 -5.60
CA LYS A 24 -21.95 -14.21 -6.12
C LYS A 24 -22.16 -13.82 -7.58
N LYS A 25 -21.95 -12.54 -7.91
CA LYS A 25 -22.08 -12.06 -9.29
C LYS A 25 -20.98 -12.60 -10.20
N TRP A 26 -19.73 -12.68 -9.72
CA TRP A 26 -18.64 -13.32 -10.45
C TRP A 26 -19.00 -14.74 -10.88
N LYS A 27 -19.54 -15.54 -9.95
CA LYS A 27 -19.93 -16.94 -10.20
C LYS A 27 -21.07 -17.10 -11.20
N THR A 28 -21.89 -16.07 -11.43
CA THR A 28 -22.99 -16.11 -12.41
C THR A 28 -22.58 -15.62 -13.80
N MET A 29 -21.37 -15.05 -13.95
CA MET A 29 -20.87 -14.56 -15.23
C MET A 29 -20.47 -15.72 -16.15
N THR A 30 -20.60 -15.51 -17.46
CA THR A 30 -20.03 -16.43 -18.45
C THR A 30 -18.51 -16.36 -18.43
N SER A 31 -17.84 -17.39 -18.95
CA SER A 31 -16.37 -17.40 -19.06
C SER A 31 -15.85 -16.22 -19.87
N ALA A 32 -16.58 -15.76 -20.89
CA ALA A 32 -16.21 -14.59 -21.67
C ALA A 32 -16.24 -13.30 -20.82
N GLN A 33 -17.27 -13.12 -19.99
CA GLN A 33 -17.38 -11.97 -19.09
C GLN A 33 -16.29 -11.98 -18.00
N GLN A 34 -16.02 -13.14 -17.40
CA GLN A 34 -14.92 -13.32 -16.45
C GLN A 34 -13.57 -13.06 -17.12
N GLY A 35 -13.40 -13.48 -18.37
CA GLY A 35 -12.20 -13.26 -19.17
C GLY A 35 -11.91 -11.77 -19.36
N VAL A 36 -12.90 -10.97 -19.72
CA VAL A 36 -12.73 -9.50 -19.88
C VAL A 36 -12.24 -8.86 -18.58
N LEU A 37 -12.89 -9.17 -17.46
CA LEU A 37 -12.51 -8.62 -16.15
C LEU A 37 -11.13 -9.09 -15.70
N THR A 38 -10.79 -10.36 -15.93
CA THR A 38 -9.46 -10.91 -15.63
C THR A 38 -8.37 -10.18 -16.41
N THR A 39 -8.55 -10.01 -17.73
CA THR A 39 -7.60 -9.30 -18.58
C THR A 39 -7.43 -7.85 -18.13
N ALA A 40 -8.51 -7.16 -17.77
CA ALA A 40 -8.44 -5.81 -17.24
C ALA A 40 -7.72 -5.75 -15.89
N GLY A 41 -7.96 -6.72 -15.01
CA GLY A 41 -7.26 -6.85 -13.72
C GLY A 41 -5.75 -7.05 -13.90
N LEU A 42 -5.35 -7.93 -14.82
CA LEU A 42 -3.93 -8.15 -15.13
C LEU A 42 -3.27 -6.88 -15.70
N TYR A 43 -3.96 -6.12 -16.54
CA TYR A 43 -3.46 -4.84 -17.02
C TYR A 43 -3.31 -3.82 -15.88
N LEU A 44 -4.28 -3.77 -14.97
CA LEU A 44 -4.22 -2.90 -13.78
C LEU A 44 -2.98 -3.25 -12.93
N GLU A 45 -2.75 -4.53 -12.66
CA GLU A 45 -1.67 -5.00 -11.78
C GLU A 45 -0.29 -4.81 -12.42
N ASN A 46 -0.12 -5.21 -13.69
CA ASN A 46 1.19 -5.25 -14.34
C ASN A 46 1.63 -3.90 -14.92
N GLU A 47 0.68 -3.11 -15.44
CA GLU A 47 1.02 -1.88 -16.17
C GLU A 47 0.64 -0.62 -15.38
N LEU A 48 -0.65 -0.52 -15.02
CA LEU A 48 -1.20 0.73 -14.51
C LEU A 48 -0.76 1.02 -13.07
N SER A 49 -0.69 0.01 -12.20
CA SER A 49 -0.34 0.19 -10.78
C SER A 49 1.08 0.74 -10.61
N ALA A 50 2.03 0.26 -11.40
CA ALA A 50 3.40 0.77 -11.37
C ALA A 50 3.47 2.23 -11.81
N ASP A 51 2.70 2.61 -12.83
CA ASP A 51 2.63 3.98 -13.32
C ASP A 51 1.97 4.94 -12.33
N LEU A 52 0.83 4.54 -11.76
CA LEU A 52 0.15 5.30 -10.70
C LEU A 52 1.07 5.51 -9.50
N GLY A 53 1.79 4.46 -9.07
CA GLY A 53 2.75 4.57 -7.97
C GLY A 53 3.90 5.53 -8.28
N ARG A 54 4.39 5.61 -9.53
CA ARG A 54 5.39 6.62 -9.93
C ARG A 54 4.82 8.03 -9.88
N LYS A 55 3.60 8.24 -10.40
CA LYS A 55 2.92 9.54 -10.40
C LYS A 55 2.65 10.03 -8.99
N ASP A 56 2.18 9.16 -8.10
CA ASP A 56 1.92 9.50 -6.69
C ASP A 56 3.21 9.94 -5.97
N ARG A 57 4.32 9.22 -6.17
CA ARG A 57 5.63 9.64 -5.64
C ARG A 57 6.08 10.99 -6.18
N ALA A 58 5.85 11.27 -7.46
CA ALA A 58 6.18 12.56 -8.07
C ALA A 58 5.37 13.71 -7.45
N ILE A 59 4.06 13.51 -7.27
CA ILE A 59 3.19 14.47 -6.57
C ILE A 59 3.70 14.70 -5.14
N GLY A 60 4.00 13.63 -4.41
CA GLY A 60 4.54 13.73 -3.05
C GLY A 60 5.87 14.49 -2.97
N LYS A 61 6.73 14.38 -3.99
CA LYS A 61 7.96 15.15 -4.11
C LYS A 61 7.68 16.62 -4.41
N GLU A 62 6.75 16.90 -5.34
CA GLU A 62 6.34 18.25 -5.70
C GLU A 62 5.82 19.03 -4.49
N LEU A 63 5.04 18.38 -3.61
CA LEU A 63 4.55 18.99 -2.37
C LEU A 63 5.67 19.61 -1.53
N ILE A 64 6.83 18.95 -1.47
CA ILE A 64 7.99 19.41 -0.72
C ILE A 64 8.77 20.45 -1.54
N THR A 65 9.09 20.14 -2.80
CA THR A 65 10.04 20.94 -3.59
C THR A 65 9.44 22.23 -4.13
N THR A 66 8.14 22.29 -4.41
CA THR A 66 7.50 23.45 -5.05
C THR A 66 6.34 24.04 -4.25
N LYS A 67 5.60 23.22 -3.48
CA LYS A 67 4.41 23.68 -2.74
C LYS A 67 4.68 24.05 -1.27
N GLY A 68 5.95 24.12 -0.88
CA GLY A 68 6.37 24.65 0.42
C GLY A 68 6.13 23.75 1.64
N MET A 69 5.79 22.47 1.44
CA MET A 69 5.75 21.50 2.54
C MET A 69 7.18 21.19 3.01
N LYS A 70 7.37 21.04 4.32
CA LYS A 70 8.68 20.72 4.91
C LYS A 70 8.81 19.22 5.15
N ALA A 71 9.90 18.63 4.69
CA ALA A 71 10.26 17.25 5.03
C ALA A 71 10.96 17.22 6.39
N ASN A 72 10.39 16.49 7.34
CA ASN A 72 10.99 16.19 8.64
C ASN A 72 11.62 14.80 8.54
N VAL A 73 12.92 14.77 8.26
CA VAL A 73 13.68 13.53 8.11
C VAL A 73 14.19 13.09 9.47
N LEU A 74 13.77 11.91 9.92
CA LEU A 74 14.25 11.33 11.17
C LEU A 74 15.75 10.97 11.07
N SER A 75 16.43 10.95 12.22
CA SER A 75 17.78 10.41 12.30
C SER A 75 17.81 8.94 11.87
N ALA A 76 18.99 8.38 11.54
CA ALA A 76 19.08 6.96 11.19
C ALA A 76 18.60 6.04 12.33
N ALA A 77 18.92 6.39 13.59
CA ALA A 77 18.50 5.64 14.77
C ALA A 77 16.98 5.71 14.96
N ASP A 78 16.39 6.90 14.84
CA ASP A 78 14.94 7.08 14.98
C ASP A 78 14.17 6.47 13.81
N SER A 79 14.72 6.55 12.59
CA SER A 79 14.15 5.92 11.40
C SER A 79 14.04 4.40 11.60
N LYS A 80 15.10 3.76 12.11
CA LYS A 80 15.06 2.32 12.40
C LYS A 80 14.00 2.01 13.45
N LYS A 81 14.02 2.72 14.58
CA LYS A 81 13.05 2.52 15.66
C LYS A 81 11.61 2.72 15.18
N PHE A 82 11.38 3.73 14.37
CA PHE A 82 10.07 4.07 13.81
C PHE A 82 9.54 2.97 12.88
N LEU A 83 10.39 2.50 11.96
CA LEU A 83 10.02 1.43 11.02
C LEU A 83 9.81 0.09 11.74
N ASP A 84 10.72 -0.30 12.63
CA ASP A 84 10.61 -1.55 13.41
C ASP A 84 9.29 -1.55 14.21
N LEU A 85 8.97 -0.43 14.85
CA LEU A 85 7.73 -0.28 15.62
C LEU A 85 6.51 -0.41 14.72
N ALA A 86 6.49 0.28 13.58
CA ALA A 86 5.38 0.20 12.64
C ALA A 86 5.13 -1.27 12.23
N TYR A 87 6.14 -1.92 11.65
CA TYR A 87 5.98 -3.29 11.13
C TYR A 87 5.64 -4.31 12.23
N THR A 88 6.23 -4.20 13.42
CA THR A 88 5.94 -5.12 14.52
C THR A 88 4.52 -4.94 15.04
N ALA A 89 4.10 -3.70 15.32
CA ALA A 89 2.80 -3.43 15.91
C ALA A 89 1.64 -3.92 15.03
N GLN A 90 1.75 -3.78 13.71
CA GLN A 90 0.71 -4.28 12.80
C GLN A 90 0.68 -5.81 12.76
N TRP A 91 1.83 -6.49 12.76
CA TRP A 91 1.85 -7.95 12.77
C TRP A 91 1.31 -8.52 14.09
N ASP A 92 1.58 -7.88 15.21
CA ASP A 92 1.00 -8.27 16.50
C ASP A 92 -0.53 -8.22 16.46
N VAL A 93 -1.11 -7.17 15.84
CA VAL A 93 -2.56 -7.06 15.66
C VAL A 93 -3.10 -8.16 14.74
N VAL A 94 -2.42 -8.44 13.62
CA VAL A 94 -2.84 -9.45 12.64
C VAL A 94 -2.79 -10.86 13.24
N GLU A 95 -1.69 -11.22 13.89
CA GLU A 95 -1.52 -12.53 14.53
C GLU A 95 -2.44 -12.70 15.75
N LYS A 96 -2.71 -11.64 16.51
CA LYS A 96 -3.70 -11.70 17.60
C LYS A 96 -5.11 -11.96 17.08
N ARG A 97 -5.47 -11.36 15.94
CA ARG A 97 -6.79 -11.53 15.33
C ARG A 97 -7.02 -12.95 14.80
N ASP A 98 -6.01 -13.52 14.14
CA ASP A 98 -6.03 -14.91 13.70
C ASP A 98 -4.62 -15.49 13.83
N PRO A 99 -4.34 -16.28 14.89
CA PRO A 99 -3.00 -16.81 15.12
C PRO A 99 -2.53 -17.78 14.04
N VAL A 100 -3.44 -18.45 13.33
CA VAL A 100 -3.08 -19.45 12.33
C VAL A 100 -2.83 -18.76 10.99
N ILE A 101 -3.81 -17.99 10.51
CA ILE A 101 -3.70 -17.28 9.23
C ILE A 101 -2.75 -16.10 9.33
N GLY A 102 -2.73 -15.38 10.44
CA GLY A 102 -1.84 -14.24 10.65
C GLY A 102 -0.37 -14.64 10.59
N LYS A 103 0.03 -15.74 11.24
CA LYS A 103 1.40 -16.27 11.17
C LYS A 103 1.76 -16.72 9.75
N LYS A 104 0.83 -17.40 9.06
CA LYS A 104 1.04 -17.79 7.65
C LYS A 104 1.20 -16.58 6.75
N LEU A 105 0.38 -15.55 6.93
CA LEU A 105 0.45 -14.32 6.15
C LEU A 105 1.77 -13.59 6.41
N ARG A 106 2.21 -13.48 7.67
CA ARG A 106 3.50 -12.90 8.02
C ARG A 106 4.67 -13.65 7.39
N ALA A 107 4.63 -14.97 7.37
CA ALA A 107 5.66 -15.76 6.69
C ALA A 107 5.72 -15.51 5.17
N LEU A 108 4.60 -15.14 4.54
CA LEU A 108 4.53 -14.89 3.09
C LEU A 108 4.90 -13.46 2.68
N ILE A 109 4.49 -12.47 3.47
CA ILE A 109 4.60 -11.05 3.08
C ILE A 109 5.18 -10.15 4.17
N GLY A 110 5.51 -10.71 5.33
CA GLY A 110 6.25 -10.00 6.38
C GLY A 110 7.65 -9.66 5.89
N LYS A 111 8.14 -8.49 6.30
CA LYS A 111 9.55 -8.14 6.19
C LYS A 111 10.35 -8.79 7.32
#